data_AF-X1HRI4-F1
#
_entry.id   AF-X1HRI4-F1
#
_cell.length_a   1.000
_cell.length_b   1.000
_cell.length_c   1.000
_cell.angle_alpha   90.00
_cell.angle_beta   90.00
_cell.angle_gamma   90.00
#
_symmetry.space_group_name_H-M   'P 1'
#
loop_
_entity.id
_entity.type
_entity.pdbx_description
1 polymer ?
#
loop_
_entity_poly.entity_id
_entity_poly.type
_entity_poly.pdbx_seq_one_letter_code
_entity_poly.pdbx_strand_id
1 'polypeptide(L)'
;MNRQEVGKLGEKAAQKFLKKRGYRIHETGFRCPHGEIDIIAQQKDYLVFVEVRTKSSLDFGTPEESITQSKKKKLIASALTYANTHQNLPSLWR
;
A
#
# COMPACT_ATOMS: atom_id res chain seq x y z
N MET A 1 -9.18 -1.62 -21.94
CA MET A 1 -8.92 -1.22 -20.54
C MET A 1 -7.70 -0.32 -20.52
N ASN A 2 -7.81 0.87 -19.93
CA ASN A 2 -6.69 1.78 -19.78
C ASN A 2 -5.83 1.41 -18.55
N ARG A 3 -4.66 2.05 -18.42
CA ARG A 3 -3.71 1.76 -17.34
C ARG A 3 -4.29 1.99 -15.93
N GLN A 4 -5.20 2.94 -15.78
CA GLN A 4 -5.85 3.23 -14.50
C GLN A 4 -6.85 2.16 -14.10
N GLU A 5 -7.64 1.66 -15.05
CA GLU A 5 -8.59 0.55 -14.81
C GLU A 5 -7.84 -0.73 -14.41
N VAL A 6 -6.72 -1.01 -15.07
CA VAL A 6 -5.84 -2.14 -14.72
C VAL A 6 -5.26 -1.97 -13.31
N GLY A 7 -4.84 -0.75 -12.94
CA GLY A 7 -4.39 -0.42 -11.58
C GLY A 7 -5.45 -0.74 -10.53
N LYS A 8 -6.68 -0.24 -10.71
CA LYS A 8 -7.82 -0.47 -9.82
C LYS A 8 -8.17 -1.95 -9.67
N LEU A 9 -8.07 -2.73 -10.75
CA LEU A 9 -8.29 -4.18 -10.68
C LEU A 9 -7.22 -4.88 -9.83
N GLY A 10 -5.96 -4.46 -9.97
CA GLY A 10 -4.86 -4.95 -9.14
C GLY A 10 -5.05 -4.62 -7.67
N GLU A 11 -5.43 -3.38 -7.34
CA GLU A 11 -5.75 -2.99 -5.96
C GLU A 11 -6.90 -3.82 -5.39
N LYS A 12 -7.97 -4.02 -6.16
CA LYS A 12 -9.11 -4.86 -5.75
C LYS A 12 -8.69 -6.31 -5.51
N ALA A 13 -7.79 -6.85 -6.33
CA ALA A 13 -7.24 -8.20 -6.15
C ALA A 13 -6.36 -8.28 -4.89
N ALA A 14 -5.49 -7.28 -4.66
CA ALA A 14 -4.64 -7.19 -3.48
C ALA A 14 -5.47 -7.10 -2.19
N GLN A 15 -6.51 -6.27 -2.15
CA GLN A 15 -7.44 -6.20 -1.01
C GLN A 15 -8.08 -7.55 -0.71
N LYS A 16 -8.58 -8.27 -1.74
CA LYS A 16 -9.16 -9.61 -1.56
C LYS A 16 -8.15 -10.60 -1.01
N PHE A 17 -6.92 -10.57 -1.52
CA PHE A 17 -5.83 -11.43 -1.06
C PHE A 17 -5.49 -11.16 0.41
N LEU A 18 -5.31 -9.90 0.79
CA LEU A 18 -5.00 -9.49 2.16
C LEU A 18 -6.11 -9.91 3.13
N LYS A 19 -7.38 -9.66 2.79
CA LYS A 19 -8.53 -10.10 3.60
C LYS A 19 -8.54 -11.62 3.80
N LYS A 20 -8.29 -12.40 2.74
CA LYS A 20 -8.19 -13.88 2.84
C LYS A 20 -7.03 -14.34 3.73
N ARG A 21 -5.99 -13.53 3.88
CA ARG A 21 -4.83 -13.79 4.75
C ARG A 21 -5.03 -13.26 6.19
N GLY A 22 -6.23 -12.80 6.54
CA GLY A 22 -6.56 -12.33 7.88
C GLY A 22 -6.16 -10.88 8.16
N TYR A 23 -5.88 -10.08 7.12
CA TYR A 23 -5.67 -8.65 7.29
C TYR A 23 -7.01 -7.92 7.39
N ARG A 24 -7.09 -6.97 8.31
CA ARG A 24 -8.18 -5.99 8.37
C ARG A 24 -7.78 -4.79 7.52
N ILE A 25 -8.58 -4.41 6.53
CA ILE A 25 -8.32 -3.19 5.75
C ILE A 25 -8.86 -1.99 6.54
N HIS A 26 -8.01 -0.99 6.76
CA HIS A 26 -8.38 0.29 7.39
C HIS A 26 -8.75 1.32 6.33
N GLU A 27 -7.93 1.46 5.30
CA GLU A 27 -8.13 2.46 4.25
C GLU A 27 -7.51 2.03 2.91
N THR A 28 -8.00 2.61 1.82
CA THR A 28 -7.48 2.40 0.47
C THR A 28 -7.41 3.73 -0.28
N GLY A 29 -6.33 3.96 -1.03
CA GLY A 29 -6.13 5.22 -1.78
C GLY A 29 -5.92 6.43 -0.86
N PHE A 30 -5.22 6.25 0.26
CA PHE A 30 -4.90 7.35 1.19
C PHE A 30 -3.96 8.34 0.50
N ARG A 31 -4.31 9.62 0.51
CA ARG A 31 -3.51 10.69 -0.11
C ARG A 31 -3.10 11.72 0.93
N CYS A 32 -1.85 12.15 0.84
CA CYS A 32 -1.30 13.21 1.67
C CYS A 32 -0.29 14.07 0.86
N PRO A 33 0.21 15.20 1.38
CA PRO A 33 1.18 16.03 0.67
C PRO A 33 2.46 15.30 0.24
N HIS A 34 2.83 14.23 0.94
CA HIS A 34 4.05 13.45 0.68
C HIS A 34 3.86 12.37 -0.40
N GLY A 35 2.63 11.96 -0.68
CA GLY A 35 2.33 10.85 -1.58
C GLY A 35 0.99 10.17 -1.35
N GLU A 36 0.86 8.98 -1.92
CA GLU A 36 -0.31 8.12 -1.84
C GLU A 36 0.11 6.74 -1.29
N ILE A 37 -0.80 6.10 -0.56
CA ILE A 37 -0.67 4.71 -0.12
C ILE A 37 -1.89 3.94 -0.64
N ASP A 38 -1.66 2.91 -1.45
CA ASP A 38 -2.75 2.19 -2.12
C ASP A 38 -3.65 1.45 -1.11
N ILE A 39 -3.05 0.75 -0.13
CA ILE A 39 -3.80 0.02 0.89
C ILE A 39 -3.11 0.17 2.26
N ILE A 40 -3.90 0.49 3.28
CA ILE A 40 -3.49 0.49 4.68
C ILE A 40 -4.29 -0.59 5.40
N ALA A 41 -3.58 -1.53 6.00
CA ALA A 41 -4.17 -2.71 6.61
C ALA A 41 -3.55 -2.99 7.98
N GLN A 42 -4.19 -3.87 8.74
CA GLN A 42 -3.70 -4.37 10.01
C GLN A 42 -3.58 -5.89 9.96
N GLN A 43 -2.48 -6.41 10.50
CA GLN A 43 -2.32 -7.82 10.79
C GLN A 43 -1.79 -7.96 12.23
N LYS A 44 -2.61 -8.53 13.12
CA LYS A 44 -2.33 -8.59 14.56
C LYS A 44 -2.02 -7.17 15.08
N ASP A 45 -0.83 -6.97 15.63
CA ASP A 45 -0.38 -5.71 16.24
C ASP A 45 0.35 -4.79 15.26
N TYR A 46 0.39 -5.15 13.96
CA TYR A 46 1.06 -4.38 12.93
C TYR A 46 0.08 -3.61 12.07
N LEU A 47 0.33 -2.30 11.93
CA LEU A 47 -0.14 -1.50 10.82
C LEU A 47 0.77 -1.74 9.61
N VAL A 48 0.18 -2.05 8.46
CA VAL A 48 0.87 -2.49 7.25
C VAL A 48 0.51 -1.57 6.10
N PHE A 49 1.52 -0.95 5.50
CA PHE A 49 1.37 -0.06 4.36
C PHE A 49 1.74 -0.80 3.07
N VAL A 50 0.83 -0.82 2.10
CA VAL A 50 0.98 -1.64 0.90
C VAL A 50 0.89 -0.76 -0.34
N GLU A 51 1.95 -0.83 -1.15
CA GLU A 51 1.97 -0.33 -2.52
C GLU A 51 1.63 -1.48 -3.48
N VAL A 52 0.66 -1.28 -4.36
CA VAL A 52 0.20 -2.25 -5.35
C VAL A 52 0.80 -1.90 -6.71
N ARG A 53 1.47 -2.89 -7.32
CA ARG A 53 2.00 -2.77 -8.68
C ARG A 53 1.37 -3.83 -9.57
N THR A 54 0.55 -3.37 -10.51
CA THR A 54 -0.03 -4.23 -11.54
C THR A 54 0.88 -4.21 -12.76
N LYS A 55 1.40 -5.38 -13.15
CA LYS A 55 2.21 -5.56 -14.36
C LYS A 55 1.38 -6.22 -15.45
N SER A 56 1.52 -5.75 -16.69
CA SER A 56 0.90 -6.32 -17.89
C SER A 56 1.86 -7.19 -18.72
N SER A 57 3.16 -7.16 -18.43
CA SER A 57 4.17 -8.08 -19.00
C SER A 57 5.19 -8.49 -17.93
N LEU A 58 5.95 -9.54 -18.23
CA LEU A 58 7.00 -10.08 -17.37
C LEU A 58 8.37 -9.38 -17.58
N ASP A 59 8.46 -8.43 -18.52
CA ASP A 59 9.74 -7.93 -19.06
C ASP A 59 10.44 -6.85 -18.21
N PHE A 60 9.86 -6.46 -17.08
CA PHE A 60 10.48 -5.51 -16.16
C PHE A 60 10.89 -6.26 -14.90
N GLY A 61 12.15 -6.08 -14.49
CA GLY A 61 12.87 -6.75 -13.39
C GLY A 61 12.11 -6.93 -12.08
N THR A 62 12.79 -7.47 -11.09
CA THR A 62 12.16 -7.88 -9.82
C THR A 62 11.43 -6.71 -9.14
N PRO A 63 10.33 -6.97 -8.41
CA PRO A 63 9.60 -5.93 -7.67
C PRO A 63 10.51 -5.11 -6.74
N GLU A 64 11.55 -5.74 -6.21
CA GLU A 64 12.55 -5.17 -5.31
C GLU A 64 13.41 -4.11 -6.00
N GLU A 65 13.81 -4.34 -7.26
CA GLU A 65 14.56 -3.37 -8.09
C GLU A 65 13.72 -2.12 -8.43
N SER A 66 12.39 -2.20 -8.32
CA SER A 66 11.48 -1.09 -8.63
C SER A 66 11.26 -0.11 -7.47
N ILE A 67 11.74 -0.41 -6.25
CA ILE A 67 11.63 0.45 -5.08
C ILE A 67 12.89 1.30 -4.92
N THR A 68 12.88 2.49 -5.52
CA THR A 68 13.95 3.48 -5.36
C THR A 68 13.96 4.05 -3.94
N GLN A 69 15.11 4.59 -3.50
CA GLN A 69 15.19 5.26 -2.20
C GLN A 69 14.21 6.42 -2.05
N SER A 70 13.94 7.14 -3.14
CA SER A 70 12.93 8.21 -3.15
C SER A 70 11.51 7.68 -2.90
N LYS A 71 11.17 6.49 -3.44
CA LYS A 71 9.87 5.85 -3.15
C LYS A 71 9.78 5.43 -1.68
N LYS A 72 10.85 4.86 -1.11
CA LYS A 72 10.89 4.52 0.33
C LYS A 72 10.66 5.75 1.21
N LYS A 73 11.38 6.85 0.94
CA LYS A 73 11.21 8.10 1.70
C LYS A 73 9.78 8.63 1.66
N LYS A 74 9.16 8.65 0.48
CA LYS A 74 7.75 9.09 0.32
C LYS A 74 6.77 8.18 1.05
N LEU A 75 6.98 6.86 0.98
CA LEU A 75 6.13 5.89 1.67
C LEU A 75 6.22 6.08 3.19
N ILE A 76 7.44 6.21 3.74
CA ILE A 76 7.66 6.48 5.17
C ILE A 76 6.99 7.79 5.59
N ALA A 77 7.18 8.89 4.84
CA ALA A 77 6.55 10.17 5.16
C ALA A 77 5.01 10.10 5.13
N SER A 78 4.45 9.36 4.16
CA SER A 78 3.01 9.14 4.06
C SER A 78 2.49 8.28 5.21
N ALA A 79 3.22 7.23 5.58
CA ALA A 79 2.90 6.35 6.71
C ALA A 79 2.92 7.11 8.05
N LEU A 80 3.92 7.95 8.27
CA LEU A 80 3.98 8.83 9.45
C LEU A 80 2.84 9.84 9.48
N THR A 81 2.48 10.40 8.32
CA THR A 81 1.32 11.31 8.23
C THR A 81 0.05 10.56 8.63
N TYR A 82 -0.15 9.34 8.12
CA TYR A 82 -1.31 8.52 8.46
C TYR A 82 -1.39 8.21 9.96
N ALA A 83 -0.27 7.76 10.55
CA ALA A 83 -0.20 7.41 11.97
C ALA A 83 -0.49 8.59 12.90
N ASN A 84 -0.14 9.82 12.48
CA ASN A 84 -0.39 11.04 13.26
C ASN A 84 -1.82 11.58 13.12
N THR A 85 -2.52 11.30 12.00
CA THR A 85 -3.86 11.84 11.74
C THR A 85 -4.99 10.89 12.10
N HIS A 86 -4.69 9.63 12.44
CA HIS A 86 -5.66 8.61 12.76
C HIS A 86 -5.45 8.05 14.17
N GLN A 87 -6.55 7.72 14.84
CA GLN A 87 -6.55 7.16 16.20
C GLN A 87 -6.91 5.68 16.17
N ASN A 88 -6.67 4.97 17.29
CA ASN A 88 -6.98 3.53 17.45
C ASN A 88 -6.24 2.63 16.44
N LEU A 89 -5.03 3.01 16.07
CA LEU A 89 -4.15 2.21 15.22
C LEU A 89 -3.25 1.29 16.06
N PRO A 90 -2.79 0.15 15.51
CA PRO A 90 -1.75 -0.65 16.14
C PRO A 90 -0.47 0.15 16.36
N SER A 91 0.24 -0.12 17.45
CA SER A 91 1.46 0.60 17.84
C SER A 91 2.71 0.18 17.05
N LEU A 92 2.72 -1.01 16.44
CA LEU A 92 3.79 -1.47 15.57
C LEU A 92 3.44 -1.17 14.11
N TRP A 93 4.43 -0.79 13.32
CA TRP A 93 4.28 -0.59 11.88
C TRP A 93 5.34 -1.36 11.10
N ARG A 94 4.99 -1.81 9.89
CA ARG A 94 5.92 -2.40 8.92
C ARG A 94 5.48 -2.17 7.49
#